data_AF-A0A0M0JDT2-F1
#
_entry.id   AF-A0A0M0JDT2-F1
#
_cell.length_a   1.000
_cell.length_b   1.000
_cell.length_c   1.000
_cell.angle_alpha   90.00
_cell.angle_beta   90.00
_cell.angle_gamma   90.00
#
_symmetry.space_group_name_H-M   'P 1'
#
loop_
_entity.id
_entity.type
_entity.pdbx_description
1 polymer ?
#
loop_
_entity_poly.entity_id
_entity_poly.type
_entity_poly.pdbx_seq_one_letter_code
_entity_poly.pdbx_strand_id
1 'polypeptide(L)'
;MGVHAAALALVVAAAHGRVKEPTSATAPLSDRVQKVRDELKAVADRVLHRSTSKGETAQPAFAGSWKTASTEGMDGYLDRAMGVGYLKRKIACKATQKQRLWQEGSVVHLEMTDKRGTARFKIRPDGKTYAGKGFMKLPMKQRARWDKGGVLVIDEYYFQHFGGAEHGQPASGDECPVIRSYRFVDKGGRMVVQLERRLLDGEMVGMKTYYTRVS
;
A
#
# COMPACT_ATOMS: atom_id res chain seq x y z
N MET A 1 -11.62 10.26 -7.73
CA MET A 1 -11.90 9.17 -6.78
C MET A 1 -10.58 8.49 -6.52
N GLY A 2 -10.00 8.75 -5.36
CA GLY A 2 -8.58 8.58 -5.07
C GLY A 2 -8.26 7.25 -4.40
N VAL A 3 -7.00 6.89 -4.54
CA VAL A 3 -6.37 5.62 -4.25
C VAL A 3 -6.33 5.40 -2.72
N HIS A 4 -6.26 4.13 -2.30
CA HIS A 4 -6.27 3.63 -0.90
C HIS A 4 -7.62 3.35 -0.24
N ALA A 5 -8.33 2.36 -0.78
CA ALA A 5 -9.18 1.46 0.02
C ALA A 5 -8.51 0.10 0.30
N ALA A 6 -7.19 -0.08 0.11
CA ALA A 6 -6.62 -1.41 -0.13
C ALA A 6 -6.26 -2.20 1.12
N ALA A 7 -5.93 -1.50 2.21
CA ALA A 7 -5.55 -2.16 3.44
C ALA A 7 -6.46 -1.82 4.62
N LEU A 8 -7.40 -0.89 4.45
CA LEU A 8 -7.96 -0.19 5.62
C LEU A 8 -9.48 -0.08 5.61
N ALA A 9 -10.10 -0.61 4.57
CA ALA A 9 -11.52 -0.60 4.41
C ALA A 9 -12.14 -1.84 5.14
N LEU A 10 -11.72 -2.13 6.37
CA LEU A 10 -12.24 -3.30 7.11
C LEU A 10 -12.72 -3.01 8.53
N VAL A 11 -12.90 -1.74 8.80
CA VAL A 11 -12.79 -1.20 10.13
C VAL A 11 -14.16 -0.84 10.74
N VAL A 12 -15.29 -1.38 10.24
CA VAL A 12 -16.60 -1.10 10.85
C VAL A 12 -17.43 -2.37 11.05
N ALA A 13 -17.81 -2.58 12.32
CA ALA A 13 -18.80 -3.50 12.88
C ALA A 13 -18.34 -4.88 13.43
N ALA A 14 -18.85 -5.13 14.65
CA ALA A 14 -19.05 -6.38 15.38
C ALA A 14 -18.03 -6.73 16.49
N ALA A 15 -18.61 -6.88 17.68
CA ALA A 15 -18.00 -6.92 19.00
C ALA A 15 -18.14 -8.30 19.67
N HIS A 16 -17.46 -8.43 20.81
CA HIS A 16 -17.53 -9.45 21.87
C HIS A 16 -16.57 -10.65 21.76
N GLY A 17 -15.68 -10.76 22.77
CA GLY A 17 -14.85 -11.94 23.07
C GLY A 17 -13.43 -11.61 23.50
N ARG A 18 -13.10 -11.72 24.80
CA ARG A 18 -11.74 -11.63 25.37
C ARG A 18 -10.92 -12.90 25.07
N VAL A 19 -9.59 -12.79 24.96
CA VAL A 19 -8.55 -13.54 25.73
C VAL A 19 -7.12 -13.35 25.13
N LYS A 20 -6.17 -13.39 26.08
CA LYS A 20 -4.70 -13.20 26.21
C LYS A 20 -3.71 -13.46 25.04
N GLU A 21 -2.61 -12.68 25.10
CA GLU A 21 -1.36 -12.74 24.33
C GLU A 21 -0.36 -13.78 24.85
N PRO A 22 0.61 -14.20 24.01
CA PRO A 22 1.96 -14.42 24.52
C PRO A 22 3.10 -13.81 23.67
N THR A 23 4.20 -13.64 24.40
CA THR A 23 5.49 -12.97 24.20
C THR A 23 6.45 -13.71 23.24
N SER A 24 7.32 -12.98 22.52
CA SER A 24 8.81 -13.11 22.60
C SER A 24 9.59 -12.58 21.37
N ALA A 25 10.65 -11.85 21.73
CA ALA A 25 11.83 -11.27 21.07
C ALA A 25 12.26 -11.64 19.62
N THR A 26 12.81 -10.65 18.92
CA THR A 26 13.45 -10.76 17.59
C THR A 26 14.77 -9.98 17.54
N ALA A 27 15.73 -10.47 16.74
CA ALA A 27 17.01 -9.86 16.40
C ALA A 27 16.88 -8.43 15.80
N PRO A 28 17.93 -7.59 15.88
CA PRO A 28 17.85 -6.16 15.56
C PRO A 28 17.50 -5.87 14.08
N LEU A 29 16.62 -4.89 13.89
CA LEU A 29 15.99 -4.52 12.61
C LEU A 29 16.97 -3.97 11.54
N SER A 30 18.15 -3.47 11.94
CA SER A 30 19.11 -2.82 11.02
C SER A 30 19.61 -3.75 9.92
N ASP A 31 19.92 -4.99 10.27
CA ASP A 31 20.61 -5.92 9.37
C ASP A 31 19.67 -6.48 8.31
N ARG A 32 18.37 -6.55 8.66
CA ARG A 32 17.31 -6.99 7.74
C ARG A 32 17.01 -5.91 6.69
N VAL A 33 17.05 -4.63 7.07
CA VAL A 33 16.79 -3.51 6.15
C VAL A 33 17.91 -3.36 5.12
N GLN A 34 19.17 -3.51 5.54
CA GLN A 34 20.31 -3.37 4.64
C GLN A 34 20.34 -4.49 3.59
N LYS A 35 20.11 -5.74 4.00
CA LYS A 35 20.06 -6.89 3.09
C LYS A 35 18.97 -6.73 2.00
N VAL A 36 17.79 -6.24 2.38
CA VAL A 36 16.68 -6.01 1.44
C VAL A 36 17.05 -4.94 0.40
N ARG A 37 17.76 -3.88 0.81
CA ARG A 37 18.20 -2.82 -0.09
C ARG A 37 19.14 -3.33 -1.18
N ASP A 38 20.09 -4.19 -0.80
CA ASP A 38 21.09 -4.71 -1.72
C ASP A 38 20.49 -5.72 -2.71
N GLU A 39 19.54 -6.55 -2.27
CA GLU A 39 18.79 -7.45 -3.14
C GLU A 39 17.90 -6.71 -4.16
N LEU A 40 17.30 -5.58 -3.76
CA LEU A 40 16.50 -4.74 -4.67
C LEU A 40 17.35 -4.11 -5.78
N LYS A 41 18.58 -3.69 -5.46
CA LYS A 41 19.50 -3.10 -6.44
C LYS A 41 19.89 -4.10 -7.53
N ALA A 42 20.23 -5.33 -7.14
CA ALA A 42 20.62 -6.38 -8.09
C ALA A 42 19.47 -6.83 -9.02
N VAL A 43 18.21 -6.69 -8.60
CA VAL A 43 17.04 -6.97 -9.44
C VAL A 43 16.82 -5.89 -10.49
N ALA A 44 16.96 -4.62 -10.09
CA ALA A 44 16.79 -3.49 -10.99
C ALA A 44 17.77 -3.55 -12.18
N ASP A 45 19.03 -3.91 -11.92
CA ASP A 45 20.06 -3.95 -12.97
C ASP A 45 19.81 -5.05 -14.02
N ARG A 46 19.20 -6.18 -13.63
CA ARG A 46 18.88 -7.27 -14.57
C ARG A 46 17.64 -7.02 -15.42
N VAL A 47 16.65 -6.28 -14.89
CA VAL A 47 15.42 -5.96 -15.63
C VAL A 47 15.70 -4.94 -16.74
N LEU A 48 16.68 -4.06 -16.54
CA LEU A 48 17.03 -3.00 -17.50
C LEU A 48 17.64 -3.51 -18.83
N HIS A 49 18.19 -4.73 -18.87
CA HIS A 49 18.86 -5.26 -20.07
C HIS A 49 17.93 -5.96 -21.07
N ARG A 50 16.60 -6.00 -20.84
CA ARG A 50 15.67 -6.83 -21.65
C ARG A 50 14.61 -6.06 -22.46
N SER A 51 14.70 -4.74 -22.62
CA SER A 51 13.62 -4.02 -23.34
C SER A 51 14.12 -2.92 -24.27
N THR A 52 14.42 -3.32 -25.50
CA THR A 52 14.43 -2.43 -26.67
C THR A 52 13.75 -3.12 -27.85
N SER A 53 12.42 -3.02 -27.93
CA SER A 53 11.70 -3.07 -29.20
C SER A 53 10.43 -2.20 -29.12
N LYS A 54 10.22 -1.43 -30.20
CA LYS A 54 9.21 -0.38 -30.39
C LYS A 54 7.79 -0.94 -30.53
N GLY A 55 6.79 -0.20 -30.04
CA GLY A 55 5.52 -0.01 -30.76
C GLY A 55 4.23 -0.48 -30.10
N GLU A 56 4.29 -1.29 -29.05
CA GLU A 56 3.13 -1.67 -28.24
C GLU A 56 3.41 -1.14 -26.83
N THR A 57 2.48 -0.38 -26.23
CA THR A 57 2.69 0.11 -24.86
C THR A 57 2.65 -1.11 -23.95
N ALA A 58 3.81 -1.71 -23.70
CA ALA A 58 3.94 -2.89 -22.86
C ALA A 58 3.23 -2.59 -21.53
N GLN A 59 2.20 -3.40 -21.24
CA GLN A 59 1.47 -3.25 -19.99
C GLN A 59 2.46 -3.41 -18.83
N PRO A 60 2.27 -2.69 -17.71
CA PRO A 60 3.09 -2.90 -16.52
C PRO A 60 3.07 -4.37 -16.13
N ALA A 61 4.17 -4.91 -15.61
CA ALA A 61 4.25 -6.32 -15.23
C ALA A 61 3.16 -6.75 -14.23
N PHE A 62 2.62 -5.81 -13.45
CA PHE A 62 1.52 -6.02 -12.51
C PHE A 62 0.11 -5.88 -13.11
N ALA A 63 -0.03 -5.66 -14.43
CA ALA A 63 -1.33 -5.68 -15.06
C ALA A 63 -1.96 -7.08 -14.96
N GLY A 64 -3.28 -7.13 -14.78
CA GLY A 64 -4.05 -8.35 -14.59
C GLY A 64 -4.83 -8.37 -13.28
N SER A 65 -5.40 -9.54 -12.99
CA SER A 65 -6.20 -9.80 -11.80
C SER A 65 -5.36 -10.51 -10.73
N TRP A 66 -5.56 -10.11 -9.48
CA TRP A 66 -4.74 -10.47 -8.33
C TRP A 66 -5.63 -10.73 -7.12
N LYS A 67 -5.26 -11.70 -6.27
CA LYS A 67 -5.93 -11.99 -5.00
C LYS A 67 -4.91 -11.95 -3.87
N THR A 68 -5.27 -11.33 -2.75
CA THR A 68 -4.42 -11.30 -1.56
C THR A 68 -4.07 -12.73 -1.13
N ALA A 69 -2.77 -12.98 -0.97
CA ALA A 69 -2.23 -14.23 -0.46
C ALA A 69 -1.78 -14.08 1.00
N SER A 70 -1.04 -13.01 1.31
CA SER A 70 -0.58 -12.72 2.67
C SER A 70 -0.34 -11.22 2.86
N THR A 71 -0.30 -10.79 4.13
CA THR A 71 0.06 -9.44 4.52
C THR A 71 1.01 -9.48 5.73
N GLU A 72 2.09 -8.71 5.65
CA GLU A 72 3.08 -8.52 6.71
C GLU A 72 2.97 -7.10 7.28
N GLY A 73 3.12 -6.95 8.60
CA GLY A 73 3.16 -5.63 9.27
C GLY A 73 1.82 -4.88 9.35
N MET A 74 0.71 -5.49 8.94
CA MET A 74 -0.59 -4.82 8.87
C MET A 74 -1.06 -4.27 10.23
N ASP A 75 -1.07 -5.10 11.27
CA ASP A 75 -1.58 -4.69 12.60
C ASP A 75 -0.82 -3.48 13.15
N GLY A 76 0.52 -3.53 13.11
CA GLY A 76 1.38 -2.43 13.53
C GLY A 76 1.22 -1.17 12.67
N TYR A 77 1.09 -1.32 11.36
CA TYR A 77 0.80 -0.19 10.46
C TYR A 77 -0.55 0.45 10.78
N LEU A 78 -1.60 -0.34 10.93
CA LEU A 78 -2.94 0.14 11.26
C LEU A 78 -2.98 0.86 12.61
N ASP A 79 -2.27 0.34 13.61
CA ASP A 79 -2.19 0.92 14.94
C ASP A 79 -1.40 2.24 14.92
N ARG A 80 -0.12 2.14 14.55
CA ARG A 80 0.84 3.22 14.73
C ARG A 80 0.77 4.28 13.64
N ALA A 81 0.57 3.86 12.40
CA ALA A 81 0.53 4.78 11.26
C ALA A 81 -0.88 5.31 10.98
N MET A 82 -1.94 4.70 11.51
CA MET A 82 -3.31 5.06 11.12
C MET A 82 -4.29 5.24 12.29
N GLY A 83 -3.87 4.99 13.54
CA GLY A 83 -4.72 5.19 14.72
C GLY A 83 -5.94 4.29 14.76
N VAL A 84 -5.89 3.13 14.10
CA VAL A 84 -7.04 2.21 14.03
C VAL A 84 -7.12 1.41 15.32
N GLY A 85 -8.24 1.52 16.05
CA GLY A 85 -8.44 0.75 17.29
C GLY A 85 -8.37 -0.78 17.11
N TYR A 86 -7.90 -1.48 18.14
CA TYR A 86 -7.55 -2.91 18.13
C TYR A 86 -8.54 -3.84 17.41
N LEU A 87 -9.83 -3.78 17.78
CA LEU A 87 -10.85 -4.66 17.22
C LEU A 87 -10.95 -4.54 15.69
N LYS A 88 -10.94 -3.29 15.21
CA LYS A 88 -11.01 -2.94 13.80
C LYS A 88 -9.80 -3.49 13.03
N ARG A 89 -8.61 -3.49 13.66
CA ARG A 89 -7.38 -4.05 13.07
C ARG A 89 -7.43 -5.57 12.95
N LYS A 90 -7.94 -6.29 13.95
CA LYS A 90 -8.04 -7.76 13.90
C LYS A 90 -8.98 -8.23 12.80
N ILE A 91 -10.06 -7.49 12.53
CA ILE A 91 -10.93 -7.77 11.39
C ILE A 91 -10.17 -7.48 10.09
N ALA A 92 -9.51 -6.33 9.98
CA ALA A 92 -8.72 -5.95 8.81
C ALA A 92 -7.64 -6.98 8.44
N CYS A 93 -6.92 -7.52 9.42
CA CYS A 93 -5.91 -8.55 9.20
C CYS A 93 -6.45 -9.87 8.63
N LYS A 94 -7.76 -10.13 8.77
CA LYS A 94 -8.41 -11.35 8.27
C LYS A 94 -9.04 -11.18 6.88
N ALA A 95 -9.04 -9.97 6.34
CA ALA A 95 -9.66 -9.75 5.05
C ALA A 95 -8.85 -10.25 3.88
N THR A 96 -9.58 -10.61 2.84
CA THR A 96 -9.03 -10.83 1.52
C THR A 96 -9.56 -9.77 0.56
N GLN A 97 -8.71 -9.37 -0.37
CA GLN A 97 -9.05 -8.43 -1.42
C GLN A 97 -8.64 -9.00 -2.77
N LYS A 98 -9.43 -8.70 -3.81
CA LYS A 98 -9.04 -8.87 -5.20
C LYS A 98 -8.68 -7.52 -5.80
N GLN A 99 -7.68 -7.47 -6.65
CA GLN A 99 -7.33 -6.27 -7.41
C GLN A 99 -7.25 -6.60 -8.89
N ARG A 100 -7.72 -5.70 -9.75
CA ARG A 100 -7.47 -5.77 -11.19
C ARG A 100 -6.80 -4.48 -11.63
N LEU A 101 -5.67 -4.59 -12.31
CA LEU A 101 -4.92 -3.45 -12.81
C LEU A 101 -4.81 -3.53 -14.33
N TRP A 102 -4.95 -2.39 -15.00
CA TRP A 102 -4.68 -2.26 -16.43
C TRP A 102 -4.27 -0.82 -16.74
N GLN A 103 -3.64 -0.61 -17.88
CA GLN A 103 -3.24 0.73 -18.33
C GLN A 103 -3.96 1.10 -19.63
N GLU A 104 -4.54 2.30 -19.64
CA GLU A 104 -5.13 2.96 -20.81
C GLU A 104 -4.36 4.25 -21.07
N GLY A 105 -3.57 4.28 -22.15
CA GLY A 105 -2.67 5.39 -22.44
C GLY A 105 -1.69 5.65 -21.30
N SER A 106 -1.73 6.85 -20.72
CA SER A 106 -0.90 7.25 -19.58
C SER A 106 -1.55 7.05 -18.22
N VAL A 107 -2.73 6.41 -18.15
CA VAL A 107 -3.48 6.22 -16.91
C VAL A 107 -3.47 4.75 -16.50
N VAL A 108 -3.04 4.48 -15.28
CA VAL A 108 -3.19 3.17 -14.64
C VAL A 108 -4.54 3.12 -13.92
N HIS A 109 -5.33 2.13 -14.28
CA HIS A 109 -6.63 1.86 -13.69
C HIS A 109 -6.48 0.75 -12.66
N LEU A 110 -7.09 0.94 -11.49
CA LEU A 110 -7.07 -0.01 -10.39
C LEU A 110 -8.51 -0.26 -9.94
N GLU A 111 -8.96 -1.49 -10.09
CA GLU A 111 -10.18 -2.01 -9.49
C GLU A 111 -9.81 -2.83 -8.25
N MET A 112 -10.59 -2.66 -7.19
CA MET A 112 -10.36 -3.36 -5.94
C MET A 112 -11.69 -3.86 -5.40
N THR A 113 -11.79 -5.16 -5.18
CA THR A 113 -13.01 -5.82 -4.73
C THR A 113 -12.77 -6.50 -3.39
N ASP A 114 -13.63 -6.21 -2.43
CA ASP A 114 -13.72 -6.94 -1.16
C ASP A 114 -15.18 -7.27 -0.85
N LYS A 115 -15.44 -7.80 0.36
CA LYS A 115 -16.79 -8.21 0.81
C LYS A 115 -17.85 -7.09 0.78
N ARG A 116 -17.45 -5.83 0.63
CA ARG A 116 -18.34 -4.65 0.61
C ARG A 116 -18.55 -4.08 -0.79
N GLY A 117 -17.90 -4.65 -1.80
CA GLY A 117 -18.05 -4.24 -3.20
C GLY A 117 -16.74 -3.84 -3.87
N THR A 118 -16.87 -3.16 -5.02
CA THR A 118 -15.75 -2.79 -5.89
C THR A 118 -15.54 -1.29 -5.92
N ALA A 119 -14.31 -0.86 -5.63
CA ALA A 119 -13.86 0.52 -5.79
C ALA A 119 -12.94 0.64 -7.02
N ARG A 120 -13.05 1.77 -7.73
CA ARG A 120 -12.31 2.04 -8.97
C ARG A 120 -11.48 3.30 -8.84
N PHE A 121 -10.24 3.24 -9.31
CA PHE A 121 -9.26 4.31 -9.18
C PHE A 121 -8.52 4.53 -10.50
N LYS A 122 -8.16 5.80 -10.73
CA LYS A 122 -7.29 6.23 -11.82
C LYS A 122 -6.02 6.83 -11.22
N ILE A 123 -4.88 6.34 -11.67
CA ILE A 123 -3.55 6.74 -11.23
C ILE A 123 -2.82 7.30 -12.45
N ARG A 124 -2.25 8.50 -12.31
CA ARG A 124 -1.47 9.16 -13.37
C ARG A 124 0.02 9.15 -12.98
N PRO A 125 0.82 8.18 -13.44
CA PRO A 125 2.23 8.09 -13.11
C PRO A 125 3.11 9.08 -13.91
N ASP A 126 2.69 10.34 -14.01
CA ASP A 126 3.37 11.41 -14.75
C ASP A 126 4.19 12.35 -13.83
N GLY A 127 4.27 12.04 -12.54
CA GLY A 127 4.98 12.82 -11.54
C GLY A 127 4.25 14.10 -11.11
N LYS A 128 3.07 14.41 -11.64
CA LYS A 128 2.26 15.57 -11.25
C LYS A 128 1.39 15.26 -10.03
N THR A 129 0.97 16.31 -9.35
CA THR A 129 0.13 16.21 -8.15
C THR A 129 -1.33 16.49 -8.50
N TYR A 130 -2.23 15.59 -8.12
CA TYR A 130 -3.67 15.68 -8.35
C TYR A 130 -4.45 15.68 -7.05
N ALA A 131 -5.44 16.55 -6.93
CA ALA A 131 -6.42 16.46 -5.85
C ALA A 131 -7.32 15.23 -6.03
N GLY A 132 -7.67 14.58 -4.93
CA GLY A 132 -8.45 13.36 -4.92
C GLY A 132 -9.07 13.09 -3.55
N LYS A 133 -9.60 11.88 -3.41
CA LYS A 133 -10.20 11.38 -2.17
C LYS A 133 -9.59 10.04 -1.84
N GLY A 134 -8.76 9.93 -0.81
CA GLY A 134 -8.05 8.72 -0.46
C GLY A 134 -8.85 7.81 0.47
N PHE A 135 -8.18 7.24 1.45
CA PHE A 135 -8.78 6.43 2.51
C PHE A 135 -9.99 7.13 3.14
N MET A 136 -11.08 6.38 3.39
CA MET A 136 -12.36 6.89 3.93
C MET A 136 -12.96 8.08 3.18
N LYS A 137 -12.64 8.23 1.88
CA LYS A 137 -13.02 9.40 1.06
C LYS A 137 -12.43 10.72 1.58
N LEU A 138 -11.42 10.66 2.44
CA LEU A 138 -10.74 11.84 2.96
C LEU A 138 -10.06 12.59 1.81
N PRO A 139 -10.11 13.94 1.82
CA PRO A 139 -9.44 14.72 0.79
C PRO A 139 -7.93 14.46 0.87
N MET A 140 -7.31 14.27 -0.30
CA MET A 140 -5.85 14.12 -0.41
C MET A 140 -5.32 14.73 -1.71
N LYS A 141 -4.01 15.01 -1.74
CA LYS A 141 -3.23 15.16 -2.97
C LYS A 141 -2.52 13.85 -3.25
N GLN A 142 -2.41 13.47 -4.53
CA GLN A 142 -1.70 12.29 -4.97
C GLN A 142 -0.66 12.64 -6.02
N ARG A 143 0.54 12.10 -5.89
CA ARG A 143 1.58 12.13 -6.91
C ARG A 143 2.02 10.71 -7.21
N ALA A 144 1.92 10.27 -8.46
CA ALA A 144 2.40 8.95 -8.87
C ALA A 144 3.51 9.07 -9.91
N ARG A 145 4.45 8.13 -9.91
CA ARG A 145 5.54 8.06 -10.89
C ARG A 145 5.99 6.62 -11.09
N TRP A 146 6.57 6.37 -12.27
CA TRP A 146 7.39 5.19 -12.49
C TRP A 146 8.77 5.41 -11.89
N ASP A 147 9.24 4.45 -11.10
CA ASP A 147 10.63 4.36 -10.65
C ASP A 147 11.37 3.26 -11.44
N LYS A 148 12.68 3.14 -11.23
CA LYS A 148 13.53 2.14 -11.87
C LYS A 148 12.97 0.73 -11.67
N GLY A 149 13.09 -0.11 -12.70
CA GLY A 149 12.59 -1.49 -12.67
C GLY A 149 11.08 -1.63 -12.79
N GLY A 150 10.37 -0.58 -13.24
CA GLY A 150 8.92 -0.64 -13.46
C GLY A 150 8.09 -0.60 -12.18
N VAL A 151 8.68 -0.12 -11.08
CA VAL A 151 7.98 0.05 -9.80
C VAL A 151 7.07 1.28 -9.91
N LEU A 152 5.79 1.11 -9.62
CA LEU A 152 4.86 2.24 -9.50
C LEU A 152 4.92 2.78 -8.07
N VAL A 153 5.35 4.04 -7.94
CA VAL A 153 5.41 4.76 -6.66
C VAL A 153 4.29 5.77 -6.59
N ILE A 154 3.55 5.78 -5.49
CA ILE A 154 2.41 6.68 -5.25
C ILE A 154 2.61 7.34 -3.89
N ASP A 155 2.74 8.67 -3.88
CA ASP A 155 2.72 9.50 -2.68
C ASP A 155 1.31 10.07 -2.48
N GLU A 156 0.74 9.89 -1.31
CA GLU A 156 -0.56 10.42 -0.90
C GLU A 156 -0.41 11.37 0.29
N TYR A 157 -0.81 12.61 0.11
CA TYR A 157 -0.74 13.68 1.10
C TYR A 157 -2.15 13.97 1.59
N TYR A 158 -2.48 13.58 2.81
CA TYR A 158 -3.81 13.78 3.36
C TYR A 158 -3.92 15.15 4.03
N PHE A 159 -5.01 15.87 3.72
CA PHE A 159 -5.28 17.18 4.32
C PHE A 159 -5.90 17.10 5.72
N GLN A 160 -6.32 15.89 6.11
CA GLN A 160 -6.87 15.61 7.43
C GLN A 160 -5.95 14.62 8.12
N HIS A 161 -5.74 14.83 9.41
CA HIS A 161 -4.93 13.90 10.20
C HIS A 161 -5.62 12.53 10.27
N PHE A 162 -4.83 11.48 10.07
CA PHE A 162 -5.20 10.15 10.52
C PHE A 162 -4.97 10.11 12.03
N GLY A 163 -6.04 10.36 12.80
CA GLY A 163 -6.02 10.47 14.25
C GLY A 163 -6.97 11.57 14.72
N GLY A 164 -7.96 11.22 15.54
CA GLY A 164 -9.08 12.07 15.96
C GLY A 164 -10.08 11.21 16.74
N ALA A 165 -11.13 11.73 17.38
CA ALA A 165 -11.94 11.00 18.39
C ALA A 165 -12.50 9.61 17.98
N GLU A 166 -12.64 9.31 16.68
CA GLU A 166 -13.03 7.98 16.18
C GLU A 166 -11.84 7.00 15.95
N HIS A 167 -10.63 7.53 16.14
CA HIS A 167 -9.30 7.03 15.76
C HIS A 167 -8.17 7.50 16.72
N GLY A 168 -8.49 7.89 17.96
CA GLY A 168 -7.55 8.21 19.05
C GLY A 168 -6.49 9.28 18.77
N GLN A 169 -6.81 10.55 19.05
CA GLN A 169 -5.93 11.76 19.08
C GLN A 169 -5.30 12.19 17.74
N PRO A 170 -5.28 13.51 17.43
CA PRO A 170 -4.64 14.04 16.22
C PRO A 170 -3.14 13.78 16.21
N ALA A 171 -2.56 13.65 15.01
CA ALA A 171 -1.12 13.88 14.88
C ALA A 171 -0.86 15.30 15.36
N SER A 172 0.02 15.47 16.35
CA SER A 172 0.39 16.79 16.85
C SER A 172 1.27 17.51 15.82
N GLY A 173 0.81 18.65 15.30
CA GLY A 173 1.59 19.54 14.41
C GLY A 173 1.01 19.68 12.99
N ASP A 174 1.60 20.59 12.20
CA ASP A 174 1.14 21.00 10.86
C ASP A 174 1.44 19.99 9.73
N GLU A 175 2.02 18.83 10.03
CA GLU A 175 2.44 17.89 8.99
C GLU A 175 1.29 17.00 8.51
N CYS A 176 0.80 17.30 7.30
CA CYS A 176 -0.08 16.44 6.52
C CYS A 176 0.58 15.06 6.34
N PRO A 177 -0.02 13.95 6.80
CA PRO A 177 0.64 12.65 6.74
C PRO A 177 0.81 12.23 5.28
N VAL A 178 2.04 11.82 4.96
CA VAL A 178 2.40 11.27 3.65
C VAL A 178 2.46 9.75 3.74
N ILE A 179 1.60 9.08 2.98
CA ILE A 179 1.66 7.64 2.78
C ILE A 179 2.32 7.40 1.42
N ARG A 180 3.37 6.57 1.41
CA ARG A 180 4.01 6.12 0.19
C ARG A 180 3.64 4.67 -0.10
N SER A 181 3.16 4.42 -1.32
CA SER A 181 2.87 3.08 -1.83
C SER A 181 3.83 2.72 -2.95
N TYR A 182 4.32 1.48 -2.93
CA TYR A 182 5.08 0.87 -4.01
C TYR A 182 4.31 -0.33 -4.54
N ARG A 183 4.27 -0.49 -5.87
CA ARG A 183 3.67 -1.64 -6.53
C ARG A 183 4.62 -2.20 -7.57
N PHE A 184 4.92 -3.49 -7.46
CA PHE A 184 5.82 -4.20 -8.36
C PHE A 184 5.51 -5.70 -8.37
N VAL A 185 6.10 -6.45 -9.30
CA VAL A 185 6.06 -7.91 -9.32
C VAL A 185 7.41 -8.44 -8.84
N ASP A 186 7.40 -9.32 -7.84
CA ASP A 186 8.62 -9.93 -7.32
C ASP A 186 9.16 -11.05 -8.24
N LYS A 187 10.33 -11.61 -7.89
CA LYS A 187 10.94 -12.72 -8.66
C LYS A 187 10.06 -13.98 -8.72
N GLY A 188 9.14 -14.15 -7.77
CA GLY A 188 8.21 -15.26 -7.71
C GLY A 188 6.91 -15.00 -8.50
N GLY A 189 6.82 -13.89 -9.24
CA GLY A 189 5.64 -13.54 -10.02
C GLY A 189 4.47 -13.05 -9.18
N ARG A 190 4.69 -12.71 -7.89
CA ARG A 190 3.64 -12.14 -7.02
C ARG A 190 3.65 -10.62 -7.14
N MET A 191 2.47 -10.02 -7.22
CA MET A 191 2.37 -8.57 -7.06
C MET A 191 2.56 -8.22 -5.58
N VAL A 192 3.47 -7.30 -5.31
CA VAL A 192 3.74 -6.77 -3.97
C VAL A 192 3.23 -5.34 -3.91
N VAL A 193 2.44 -5.04 -2.88
CA VAL A 193 2.05 -3.68 -2.52
C VAL A 193 2.66 -3.36 -1.17
N GLN A 194 3.60 -2.43 -1.13
CA GLN A 194 4.23 -1.96 0.10
C GLN A 194 3.72 -0.58 0.44
N LEU A 195 3.27 -0.37 1.68
CA LEU A 195 2.93 0.96 2.21
C LEU A 195 3.93 1.34 3.29
N GLU A 196 4.30 2.61 3.32
CA GLU A 196 5.19 3.19 4.31
C GLU A 196 4.70 4.58 4.72
N ARG A 197 4.88 4.90 6.00
CA ARG A 197 4.67 6.22 6.57
C ARG A 197 5.81 6.53 7.54
N ARG A 198 6.33 7.76 7.47
CA ARG A 198 7.20 8.31 8.51
C ARG A 198 6.34 8.92 9.62
N LEU A 199 6.60 8.54 10.87
CA LEU A 199 5.98 9.11 12.05
C LEU A 199 6.70 10.40 12.48
N LEU A 200 6.13 11.15 13.43
CA LEU A 200 6.69 12.41 13.91
C LEU A 200 8.04 12.24 14.61
N ASP A 201 8.27 11.08 15.24
CA ASP A 201 9.55 10.69 15.84
C ASP A 201 10.60 10.26 14.81
N GLY A 202 10.27 10.33 13.51
CA GLY A 202 11.13 9.91 12.41
C GLY A 202 11.08 8.41 12.11
N GLU A 203 10.37 7.61 12.90
CA GLU A 203 10.25 6.18 12.68
C GLU A 203 9.52 5.88 11.37
N MET A 204 10.04 4.91 10.61
CA MET A 204 9.37 4.37 9.42
C MET A 204 8.53 3.16 9.81
N VAL A 205 7.22 3.27 9.64
CA VAL A 205 6.29 2.14 9.80
C VAL A 205 5.75 1.74 8.45
N GLY A 206 5.70 0.43 8.18
CA GLY A 206 5.24 -0.09 6.90
C GLY A 206 4.54 -1.44 6.99
N MET A 207 3.89 -1.79 5.89
CA MET A 207 3.31 -3.11 5.67
C MET A 207 3.50 -3.54 4.22
N LYS A 208 3.43 -4.85 3.97
CA LYS A 208 3.52 -5.44 2.64
C LYS A 208 2.36 -6.40 2.44
N THR A 209 1.65 -6.26 1.33
CA THR A 209 0.64 -7.23 0.90
C THR A 209 1.13 -7.93 -0.37
N TYR A 210 1.12 -9.25 -0.33
CA TYR A 210 1.47 -10.10 -1.46
C TYR A 210 0.19 -10.61 -2.11
N TYR A 211 0.15 -10.56 -3.44
CA TYR A 211 -0.97 -11.05 -4.22
C TYR A 211 -0.51 -12.11 -5.22
N THR A 212 -1.33 -13.14 -5.37
CA THR A 212 -1.20 -14.15 -6.42
C THR A 212 -2.10 -13.81 -7.59
N ARG A 213 -1.67 -14.18 -8.80
CA ARG A 213 -2.45 -13.92 -10.01
C ARG A 213 -3.72 -14.77 -10.00
N VAL A 214 -4.83 -14.18 -10.43
CA VAL A 214 -6.08 -14.89 -10.68
C VAL A 214 -6.12 -15.15 -12.18
N SER A 215 -6.14 -16.43 -12.56
CA SER A 215 -6.35 -16.90 -13.93
C SER A 215 -7.67 -16.40 -14.49
#